data_AF-A0A284QUF8-F1
#
_entry.id   AF-A0A284QUF8-F1
#
_cell.length_a   1.000
_cell.length_b   1.000
_cell.length_c   1.000
_cell.angle_alpha   90.00
_cell.angle_beta   90.00
_cell.angle_gamma   90.00
#
_symmetry.space_group_name_H-M   'P 1'
#
loop_
_entity.id
_entity.type
_entity.pdbx_description
1 polymer ?
#
loop_
_entity_poly.entity_id
_entity_poly.type
_entity_poly.pdbx_seq_one_letter_code
_entity_poly.pdbx_strand_id
1 'polypeptide(L)'
;MALLFLTLLSTCTTPAFGKTARALVYTATTGFRHDSIPTAIQALEARGSVVNVDFENTEDKGIFTEQGLERYDVVIFLSTTGEVLDDTGKTAFQNYLNNGGNFVGIHSASGTLNTTAFYGKELGKEYSEISYLVLSEPKLVVYEGAYFDYHPEIQNATIEVLDASHPSTENLPTDWPVRDEMYNFKSDPRSVGAIVILTVNESSYTDDGTRRFNQGEPHPIAWYQEHGAGVVSGGTAGRSFYTSLGHLNETWEDELFMNHILGGIQWTLQANTTRAFNSSALVGNGGASSSGASPSSTSSTSGTASASSSAAVRFAETSSMAFAAILGAVICLVAL
;
A
#
# COMPACT_ATOMS: atom_id res chain seq x y z
N MET A 1 -16.55 -55.11 29.04
CA MET A 1 -16.57 -53.65 28.77
C MET A 1 -15.41 -53.33 27.85
N ALA A 2 -15.64 -53.26 26.54
CA ALA A 2 -14.65 -52.78 25.59
C ALA A 2 -14.95 -51.29 25.33
N LEU A 3 -14.04 -50.42 25.73
CA LEU A 3 -14.13 -48.98 25.48
C LEU A 3 -13.83 -48.72 24.00
N LEU A 4 -14.82 -48.17 23.29
CA LEU A 4 -14.69 -47.71 21.92
C LEU A 4 -14.00 -46.33 21.94
N PHE A 5 -12.75 -46.26 21.50
CA PHE A 5 -12.06 -44.98 21.27
C PHE A 5 -12.63 -44.36 19.98
N LEU A 6 -13.40 -43.28 20.13
CA LEU A 6 -13.86 -42.46 19.01
C LEU A 6 -12.74 -41.47 18.65
N THR A 7 -11.95 -41.80 17.63
CA THR A 7 -10.99 -40.86 17.03
C THR A 7 -11.77 -39.77 16.28
N LEU A 8 -11.82 -38.55 16.83
CA LEU A 8 -12.21 -37.36 16.07
C LEU A 8 -11.16 -37.13 14.98
N LEU A 9 -11.50 -37.45 13.73
CA LEU A 9 -10.77 -36.96 12.57
C LEU A 9 -11.05 -35.47 12.45
N SER A 10 -10.10 -34.65 12.92
CA SER A 10 -10.09 -33.22 12.60
C SER A 10 -9.75 -33.08 11.13
N THR A 11 -10.77 -32.88 10.29
CA THR A 11 -10.58 -32.54 8.89
C THR A 11 -9.99 -31.13 8.85
N CYS A 12 -8.70 -31.03 8.52
CA CYS A 12 -8.09 -29.78 8.12
C CYS A 12 -8.72 -29.38 6.78
N THR A 13 -9.79 -28.61 6.84
CA THR A 13 -10.42 -28.04 5.66
C THR A 13 -9.47 -26.96 5.14
N THR A 14 -8.63 -27.29 4.17
CA THR A 14 -7.94 -26.27 3.37
C THR A 14 -9.04 -25.37 2.77
N PRO A 15 -9.07 -24.06 3.08
CA PRO A 15 -10.04 -23.17 2.46
C PRO A 15 -9.89 -23.31 0.94
N ALA A 16 -11.00 -23.51 0.25
CA ALA A 16 -11.00 -23.44 -1.20
C ALA A 16 -10.42 -22.08 -1.59
N PHE A 17 -9.32 -22.08 -2.34
CA PHE A 17 -8.75 -20.84 -2.84
C PHE A 17 -9.86 -20.09 -3.58
N GLY A 18 -10.08 -18.83 -3.20
CA GLY A 18 -10.92 -17.91 -3.95
C GLY A 18 -10.41 -17.75 -5.39
N LYS A 19 -11.07 -16.89 -6.16
CA LYS A 19 -10.58 -16.52 -7.50
C LYS A 19 -9.09 -16.13 -7.41
N THR A 20 -8.27 -16.55 -8.37
CA THR A 20 -6.85 -16.16 -8.43
C THR A 20 -6.71 -14.64 -8.38
N ALA A 21 -5.90 -14.15 -7.44
CA ALA A 21 -5.66 -12.72 -7.29
C ALA A 21 -4.75 -12.22 -8.41
N ARG A 22 -4.93 -10.98 -8.86
CA ARG A 22 -4.07 -10.37 -9.88
C ARG A 22 -3.13 -9.34 -9.27
N ALA A 23 -1.84 -9.45 -9.54
CA ALA A 23 -0.82 -8.53 -9.05
C ALA A 23 -0.14 -7.82 -10.22
N LEU A 24 -0.14 -6.49 -10.20
CA LEU A 24 0.65 -5.68 -11.13
C LEU A 24 2.06 -5.53 -10.57
N VAL A 25 3.07 -6.07 -11.25
CA VAL A 25 4.48 -5.90 -10.89
C VAL A 25 5.10 -4.79 -11.74
N TYR A 26 5.16 -3.59 -11.18
CA TYR A 26 5.72 -2.42 -11.86
C TYR A 26 7.21 -2.26 -11.54
N THR A 27 8.05 -2.20 -12.59
CA THR A 27 9.52 -2.20 -12.46
C THR A 27 10.21 -1.05 -13.18
N ALA A 28 9.46 -0.02 -13.58
CA ALA A 28 10.03 1.12 -14.28
C ALA A 28 11.03 1.88 -13.39
N THR A 29 12.08 2.41 -14.00
CA THR A 29 13.10 3.22 -13.32
C THR A 29 13.46 4.42 -14.18
N THR A 30 13.55 5.60 -13.57
CA THR A 30 14.21 6.78 -14.16
C THR A 30 15.51 7.12 -13.43
N GLY A 31 15.87 6.34 -12.41
CA GLY A 31 17.12 6.44 -11.64
C GLY A 31 17.98 5.19 -11.81
N PHE A 32 18.61 4.74 -10.71
CA PHE A 32 19.42 3.51 -10.72
C PHE A 32 18.55 2.30 -11.10
N ARG A 33 19.09 1.46 -12.00
CA ARG A 33 18.45 0.23 -12.48
C ARG A 33 19.14 -0.95 -11.81
N HIS A 34 18.41 -1.67 -10.98
CA HIS A 34 18.92 -2.87 -10.32
C HIS A 34 19.01 -4.03 -11.32
N ASP A 35 20.14 -4.75 -11.31
CA ASP A 35 20.37 -5.94 -12.13
C ASP A 35 19.47 -7.12 -11.71
N SER A 36 18.94 -7.10 -10.48
CA SER A 36 18.07 -8.15 -9.93
C SER A 36 16.64 -8.16 -10.45
N ILE A 37 16.18 -7.08 -11.09
CA ILE A 37 14.77 -6.97 -11.52
C ILE A 37 14.32 -8.13 -12.43
N PRO A 38 15.06 -8.55 -13.48
CA PRO A 38 14.66 -9.71 -14.29
C PRO A 38 14.56 -11.00 -13.47
N THR A 39 15.51 -11.24 -12.57
CA THR A 39 15.52 -12.42 -11.68
C THR A 39 14.34 -12.40 -10.71
N ALA A 40 14.04 -11.22 -10.16
CA ALA A 40 12.90 -11.01 -9.27
C ALA A 40 11.55 -11.26 -9.95
N ILE A 41 11.36 -10.75 -11.17
CA ILE A 41 10.17 -11.01 -11.99
C ILE A 41 10.01 -12.52 -12.21
N GLN A 42 11.08 -13.18 -12.66
CA GLN A 42 11.06 -14.62 -12.91
C GLN A 42 10.74 -15.42 -11.64
N ALA A 43 11.31 -15.03 -10.50
CA ALA A 43 11.10 -15.70 -9.22
C ALA A 43 9.64 -15.59 -8.73
N LEU A 44 9.00 -14.42 -8.93
CA LEU A 44 7.59 -14.19 -8.62
C LEU A 44 6.68 -15.00 -9.54
N GLU A 45 6.86 -14.88 -10.86
CA GLU A 45 6.05 -15.61 -11.86
C GLU A 45 6.13 -17.13 -11.66
N ALA A 46 7.33 -17.66 -11.38
CA ALA A 46 7.53 -19.08 -11.13
C ALA A 46 6.82 -19.60 -9.86
N ARG A 47 6.50 -18.72 -8.91
CA ARG A 47 5.89 -19.08 -7.62
C ARG A 47 4.45 -18.57 -7.45
N GLY A 48 3.87 -17.91 -8.46
CA GLY A 48 2.48 -17.41 -8.41
C GLY A 48 1.44 -18.47 -8.04
N SER A 49 1.59 -19.70 -8.56
CA SER A 49 0.69 -20.81 -8.23
C SER A 49 0.75 -21.25 -6.77
N VAL A 50 1.88 -21.05 -6.09
CA VAL A 50 2.05 -21.41 -4.66
C VAL A 50 1.16 -20.52 -3.78
N VAL A 51 0.95 -19.27 -4.20
CA VAL A 51 0.20 -18.27 -3.45
C VAL A 51 -1.17 -17.92 -4.06
N ASN A 52 -1.57 -18.60 -5.15
CA ASN A 52 -2.77 -18.31 -5.95
C ASN A 52 -2.83 -16.84 -6.43
N VAL A 53 -1.70 -16.35 -6.94
CA VAL A 53 -1.55 -15.01 -7.52
C VAL A 53 -1.05 -15.13 -8.96
N ASP A 54 -1.69 -14.38 -9.86
CA ASP A 54 -1.26 -14.15 -11.23
C ASP A 54 -0.48 -12.83 -11.27
N PHE A 55 0.84 -12.93 -11.46
CA PHE A 55 1.74 -11.78 -11.53
C PHE A 55 1.87 -11.31 -12.98
N GLU A 56 1.61 -10.02 -13.21
CA GLU A 56 1.77 -9.38 -14.51
C GLU A 56 2.80 -8.25 -14.40
N ASN A 57 3.97 -8.44 -15.02
CA ASN A 57 5.00 -7.41 -15.06
C ASN A 57 4.75 -6.38 -16.17
N THR A 58 5.05 -5.12 -15.87
CA THR A 58 5.16 -4.07 -16.88
C THR A 58 6.09 -2.94 -16.43
N GLU A 59 6.65 -2.22 -17.41
CA GLU A 59 7.31 -0.92 -17.22
C GLU A 59 6.51 0.21 -17.91
N ASP A 60 5.38 -0.10 -18.55
CA ASP A 60 4.54 0.88 -19.23
C ASP A 60 3.68 1.65 -18.22
N LYS A 61 4.04 2.90 -17.98
CA LYS A 61 3.26 3.82 -17.12
C LYS A 61 1.80 4.02 -17.59
N GLY A 62 1.48 3.72 -18.86
CA GLY A 62 0.12 3.80 -19.40
C GLY A 62 -0.90 2.90 -18.67
N ILE A 63 -0.42 1.93 -17.88
CA ILE A 63 -1.27 1.11 -17.01
C ILE A 63 -1.90 1.90 -15.85
N PHE A 64 -1.30 3.02 -15.42
CA PHE A 64 -1.77 3.83 -14.30
C PHE A 64 -2.93 4.73 -14.72
N THR A 65 -4.06 4.10 -14.97
CA THR A 65 -5.38 4.70 -15.20
C THR A 65 -6.40 3.96 -14.34
N GLU A 66 -7.59 4.51 -14.13
CA GLU A 66 -8.65 3.82 -13.37
C GLU A 66 -8.97 2.44 -13.99
N GLN A 67 -9.13 2.39 -15.32
CA GLN A 67 -9.40 1.16 -16.09
C GLN A 67 -8.21 0.18 -16.12
N GLY A 68 -6.99 0.68 -15.99
CA GLY A 68 -5.81 -0.16 -15.91
C GLY A 68 -5.69 -0.81 -14.54
N LEU A 69 -5.77 0.00 -13.48
CA LEU A 69 -5.58 -0.44 -12.11
C LEU A 69 -6.76 -1.24 -11.56
N GLU A 70 -7.99 -1.05 -12.07
CA GLU A 70 -9.16 -1.84 -11.66
C GLU A 70 -9.02 -3.34 -11.95
N ARG A 71 -7.98 -3.79 -12.64
CA ARG A 71 -7.75 -5.21 -12.94
C ARG A 71 -6.97 -5.95 -11.86
N TYR A 72 -6.31 -5.22 -10.96
CA TYR A 72 -5.36 -5.78 -10.01
C TYR A 72 -5.88 -5.66 -8.56
N ASP A 73 -5.65 -6.73 -7.80
CA ASP A 73 -5.93 -6.80 -6.36
C ASP A 73 -4.79 -6.20 -5.53
N VAL A 74 -3.59 -6.13 -6.09
CA VAL A 74 -2.41 -5.49 -5.49
C VAL A 74 -1.53 -4.86 -6.57
N VAL A 75 -0.96 -3.69 -6.26
CA VAL A 75 0.11 -3.06 -7.05
C VAL A 75 1.42 -3.23 -6.31
N ILE A 76 2.42 -3.78 -7.01
CA ILE A 76 3.76 -4.05 -6.49
C ILE A 76 4.74 -3.13 -7.21
N PHE A 77 5.45 -2.29 -6.46
CA PHE A 77 6.60 -1.55 -6.97
C PHE A 77 7.84 -2.34 -6.61
N LEU A 78 8.44 -2.96 -7.62
CA LEU A 78 9.58 -3.86 -7.47
C LEU A 78 10.84 -3.16 -7.99
N SER A 79 11.67 -2.70 -7.05
CA SER A 79 12.94 -2.02 -7.34
C SER A 79 12.80 -0.86 -8.33
N THR A 80 11.65 -0.17 -8.32
CA THR A 80 11.45 1.07 -9.07
C THR A 80 12.39 2.16 -8.54
N THR A 81 12.73 3.17 -9.34
CA THR A 81 13.50 4.34 -8.85
C THR A 81 13.13 5.60 -9.62
N GLY A 82 13.13 6.75 -8.94
CA GLY A 82 12.87 8.06 -9.56
C GLY A 82 11.39 8.36 -9.81
N GLU A 83 11.11 9.29 -10.72
CA GLU A 83 9.75 9.78 -11.02
C GLU A 83 9.14 9.00 -12.18
N VAL A 84 8.65 7.80 -11.86
CA VAL A 84 8.20 6.79 -12.83
C VAL A 84 6.74 6.95 -13.27
N LEU A 85 6.02 7.91 -12.68
CA LEU A 85 4.64 8.28 -13.04
C LEU A 85 4.56 9.79 -13.30
N ASP A 86 3.73 10.17 -14.27
CA ASP A 86 3.29 11.56 -14.42
C ASP A 86 2.11 11.88 -13.49
N ASP A 87 1.64 13.13 -13.49
CA ASP A 87 0.58 13.59 -12.59
C ASP A 87 -0.74 12.84 -12.78
N THR A 88 -1.04 12.40 -14.01
CA THR A 88 -2.23 11.59 -14.28
C THR A 88 -2.09 10.20 -13.68
N GLY A 89 -0.94 9.55 -13.87
CA GLY A 89 -0.64 8.26 -13.25
C GLY A 89 -0.63 8.32 -11.72
N LYS A 90 -0.05 9.38 -11.14
CA LYS A 90 -0.07 9.65 -9.69
C LYS A 90 -1.50 9.78 -9.16
N THR A 91 -2.35 10.51 -9.88
CA THR A 91 -3.77 10.68 -9.51
C THR A 91 -4.52 9.34 -9.57
N ALA A 92 -4.34 8.57 -10.64
CA ALA A 92 -4.96 7.25 -10.76
C ALA A 92 -4.50 6.29 -9.65
N PHE A 93 -3.21 6.32 -9.30
CA PHE A 93 -2.68 5.49 -8.23
C PHE A 93 -3.21 5.91 -6.85
N GLN A 94 -3.29 7.21 -6.56
CA GLN A 94 -3.90 7.69 -5.33
C GLN A 94 -5.39 7.28 -5.25
N ASN A 95 -6.14 7.39 -6.36
CA ASN A 95 -7.52 6.95 -6.42
C ASN A 95 -7.64 5.43 -6.18
N TYR A 96 -6.73 4.63 -6.72
CA TYR A 96 -6.68 3.20 -6.46
C TYR A 96 -6.55 2.91 -4.95
N LEU A 97 -5.59 3.55 -4.28
CA LEU A 97 -5.37 3.40 -2.83
C LEU A 97 -6.57 3.88 -2.01
N ASN A 98 -7.14 5.06 -2.36
CA ASN A 98 -8.30 5.64 -1.69
C ASN A 98 -9.55 4.72 -1.72
N ASN A 99 -9.60 3.80 -2.68
CA ASN A 99 -10.71 2.88 -2.91
C ASN A 99 -10.33 1.42 -2.55
N GLY A 100 -9.48 1.23 -1.55
CA GLY A 100 -9.18 -0.10 -0.99
C GLY A 100 -8.10 -0.87 -1.74
N GLY A 101 -7.40 -0.22 -2.68
CA GLY A 101 -6.27 -0.82 -3.36
C GLY A 101 -5.15 -1.21 -2.39
N ASN A 102 -4.51 -2.35 -2.64
CA ASN A 102 -3.42 -2.86 -1.82
C ASN A 102 -2.06 -2.56 -2.46
N PHE A 103 -1.04 -2.35 -1.64
CA PHE A 103 0.28 -1.95 -2.12
C PHE A 103 1.42 -2.77 -1.53
N VAL A 104 2.42 -3.08 -2.35
CA VAL A 104 3.67 -3.68 -1.92
C VAL A 104 4.84 -2.89 -2.50
N GLY A 105 5.74 -2.41 -1.65
CA GLY A 105 7.01 -1.82 -2.06
C GLY A 105 8.17 -2.78 -1.75
N ILE A 106 9.03 -3.04 -2.72
CA ILE A 106 10.19 -3.90 -2.54
C ILE A 106 11.46 -3.15 -2.92
N HIS A 107 12.45 -3.24 -2.04
CA HIS A 107 13.79 -2.70 -2.23
C HIS A 107 13.76 -1.19 -2.53
N SER A 108 14.23 -0.78 -3.70
CA SER A 108 14.34 0.64 -4.08
C SER A 108 13.01 1.34 -4.36
N ALA A 109 11.86 0.70 -4.14
CA ALA A 109 10.56 1.37 -4.15
C ALA A 109 10.54 2.60 -3.22
N SER A 110 11.36 2.63 -2.18
CA SER A 110 11.59 3.81 -1.31
C SER A 110 12.48 4.91 -1.92
N GLY A 111 13.01 4.73 -3.13
CA GLY A 111 13.69 5.77 -3.93
C GLY A 111 12.82 6.34 -5.05
N THR A 112 11.51 6.07 -5.03
CA THR A 112 10.56 6.33 -6.12
C THR A 112 9.56 7.43 -5.74
N LEU A 113 9.09 8.22 -6.71
CA LEU A 113 8.07 9.27 -6.52
C LEU A 113 8.36 10.22 -5.34
N ASN A 114 9.63 10.59 -5.16
CA ASN A 114 10.15 11.34 -4.00
C ASN A 114 9.47 12.71 -3.78
N THR A 115 8.77 13.25 -4.77
CA THR A 115 7.99 14.49 -4.64
C THR A 115 6.49 14.26 -4.43
N THR A 116 6.06 13.01 -4.22
CA THR A 116 4.64 12.63 -4.18
C THR A 116 4.19 12.33 -2.76
N ALA A 117 3.35 13.24 -2.24
CA ALA A 117 2.85 13.25 -0.87
C ALA A 117 2.25 11.92 -0.39
N PHE A 118 1.26 11.39 -1.11
CA PHE A 118 0.53 10.19 -0.68
C PHE A 118 1.43 8.94 -0.70
N TYR A 119 2.35 8.86 -1.67
CA TYR A 119 3.26 7.73 -1.83
C TYR A 119 4.23 7.62 -0.65
N GLY A 120 4.76 8.76 -0.18
CA GLY A 120 5.60 8.78 1.02
C GLY A 120 4.88 8.28 2.27
N LYS A 121 3.57 8.52 2.38
CA LYS A 121 2.76 7.98 3.48
C LYS A 121 2.53 6.48 3.35
N GLU A 122 2.28 5.98 2.14
CA GLU A 122 2.23 4.53 1.88
C GLU A 122 3.54 3.81 2.25
N LEU A 123 4.66 4.54 2.20
CA LEU A 123 5.95 4.07 2.69
C LEU A 123 6.23 4.38 4.16
N GLY A 124 5.40 5.14 4.90
CA GLY A 124 5.60 5.37 6.34
C GLY A 124 5.63 6.83 6.86
N LYS A 125 5.14 7.84 6.12
CA LYS A 125 5.25 9.29 6.48
C LYS A 125 4.12 9.94 7.30
N GLU A 126 4.38 10.53 8.47
CA GLU A 126 3.54 11.61 9.04
C GLU A 126 4.10 13.01 8.66
N TYR A 127 3.22 13.98 8.39
CA TYR A 127 3.64 15.37 8.13
C TYR A 127 3.96 16.08 9.45
N SER A 128 5.19 16.57 9.63
CA SER A 128 5.47 17.62 10.61
C SER A 128 5.91 18.90 9.89
N GLU A 129 5.02 19.89 9.88
CA GLU A 129 5.18 21.30 9.49
C GLU A 129 6.23 21.72 8.42
N ILE A 130 5.73 22.43 7.40
CA ILE A 130 6.49 23.12 6.36
C ILE A 130 7.48 24.11 7.00
N SER A 131 8.77 23.78 7.02
CA SER A 131 9.81 24.78 7.27
C SER A 131 10.01 25.64 6.01
N TYR A 132 9.42 26.83 6.01
CA TYR A 132 9.70 27.88 5.03
C TYR A 132 11.14 28.39 5.21
N LEU A 133 12.09 27.85 4.45
CA LEU A 133 13.36 28.53 4.23
C LEU A 133 13.16 29.63 3.18
N VAL A 134 13.22 30.87 3.64
CA VAL A 134 13.17 32.09 2.84
C VAL A 134 14.35 32.10 1.86
N LEU A 135 14.13 31.67 0.63
CA LEU A 135 14.92 32.06 -0.54
C LEU A 135 13.96 32.32 -1.70
N SER A 136 14.31 33.29 -2.54
CA SER A 136 13.48 34.07 -3.46
C SER A 136 12.74 33.32 -4.59
N GLU A 137 12.69 31.99 -4.55
CA GLU A 137 11.92 31.13 -5.45
C GLU A 137 11.48 29.91 -4.61
N PRO A 138 10.19 29.77 -4.24
CA PRO A 138 9.75 28.64 -3.41
C PRO A 138 9.76 27.37 -4.25
N LYS A 139 10.86 26.61 -4.19
CA LYS A 139 10.85 25.19 -4.57
C LYS A 139 10.43 24.42 -3.33
N LEU A 140 9.14 24.07 -3.26
CA LEU A 140 8.62 23.14 -2.27
C LEU A 140 9.33 21.79 -2.48
N VAL A 141 10.33 21.49 -1.64
CA VAL A 141 10.98 20.19 -1.63
C VAL A 141 10.63 19.54 -0.31
N VAL A 142 9.48 18.88 -0.27
CA VAL A 142 9.10 18.02 0.83
C VAL A 142 9.76 16.66 0.58
N TYR A 143 10.81 16.33 1.34
CA TYR A 143 11.37 14.98 1.38
C TYR A 143 10.97 14.31 2.69
N GLU A 144 9.82 13.65 2.76
CA GLU A 144 9.38 13.03 4.01
C GLU A 144 8.59 11.76 3.73
N GLY A 145 8.93 10.71 4.47
CA GLY A 145 8.52 9.30 4.36
C GLY A 145 9.73 8.42 4.68
N ALA A 146 9.53 7.11 4.90
CA ALA A 146 10.65 6.17 4.93
C ALA A 146 11.22 5.94 3.51
N TYR A 147 11.42 7.05 2.81
CA TYR A 147 12.17 7.14 1.59
C TYR A 147 13.63 6.86 1.91
N PHE A 148 14.28 6.23 0.95
CA PHE A 148 15.70 6.00 0.92
C PHE A 148 16.49 7.30 1.12
N ASP A 149 17.49 7.25 2.01
CA ASP A 149 18.52 8.29 2.15
C ASP A 149 19.85 7.84 1.53
N TYR A 150 20.47 6.82 2.11
CA TYR A 150 21.70 6.19 1.63
C TYR A 150 21.81 4.75 2.16
N HIS A 151 22.82 4.00 1.71
CA HIS A 151 23.21 2.72 2.30
C HIS A 151 24.74 2.62 2.31
N PRO A 152 25.37 1.86 3.23
CA PRO A 152 26.77 1.49 3.11
C PRO A 152 26.96 0.44 2.00
N GLU A 153 28.20 0.02 1.74
CA GLU A 153 28.47 -1.02 0.75
C GLU A 153 27.72 -2.33 1.06
N ILE A 154 27.37 -3.07 0.00
CA ILE A 154 26.75 -4.40 0.09
C ILE A 154 27.65 -5.31 0.91
N GLN A 155 27.11 -5.83 2.01
CA GLN A 155 27.85 -6.64 2.96
C GLN A 155 26.90 -7.59 3.71
N ASN A 156 27.48 -8.45 4.53
CA ASN A 156 26.66 -9.29 5.41
C ASN A 156 26.15 -8.46 6.58
N ALA A 157 24.89 -8.67 6.94
CA ALA A 157 24.24 -8.11 8.12
C ALA A 157 23.30 -9.16 8.73
N THR A 158 22.99 -9.00 10.01
CA THR A 158 21.99 -9.81 10.71
C THR A 158 20.69 -9.03 10.80
N ILE A 159 19.65 -9.59 10.19
CA ILE A 159 18.28 -9.09 10.32
C ILE A 159 17.64 -9.76 11.54
N GLU A 160 17.03 -8.96 12.41
CA GLU A 160 16.35 -9.40 13.61
C GLU A 160 14.83 -9.44 13.37
N VAL A 161 14.20 -10.58 13.66
CA VAL A 161 12.75 -10.78 13.51
C VAL A 161 12.03 -10.34 14.78
N LEU A 162 11.24 -9.27 14.70
CA LEU A 162 10.48 -8.74 15.84
C LEU A 162 9.16 -9.47 16.09
N ASP A 163 8.54 -9.97 15.03
CA ASP A 163 7.28 -10.70 15.06
C ASP A 163 7.39 -11.91 14.14
N ALA A 164 7.41 -13.12 14.71
CA ALA A 164 7.45 -14.37 13.95
C ALA A 164 6.05 -14.95 13.67
N SER A 165 4.97 -14.23 14.00
CA SER A 165 3.59 -14.66 13.71
C SER A 165 3.04 -14.10 12.40
N HIS A 166 3.68 -13.07 11.84
CA HIS A 166 3.29 -12.49 10.56
C HIS A 166 3.69 -13.44 9.40
N PRO A 167 2.85 -13.63 8.36
CA PRO A 167 3.14 -14.58 7.28
C PRO A 167 4.46 -14.31 6.53
N SER A 168 4.91 -13.05 6.48
CA SER A 168 6.20 -12.69 5.87
C SER A 168 7.41 -13.04 6.74
N THR A 169 7.24 -13.49 7.97
CA THR A 169 8.35 -13.71 8.92
C THR A 169 8.26 -15.04 9.66
N GLU A 170 7.14 -15.77 9.55
CA GLU A 170 6.90 -17.04 10.27
C GLU A 170 7.92 -18.15 9.94
N ASN A 171 8.56 -18.10 8.78
CA ASN A 171 9.55 -19.07 8.34
C ASN A 171 11.00 -18.56 8.48
N LEU A 172 11.19 -17.33 8.98
CA LEU A 172 12.52 -16.75 9.16
C LEU A 172 13.12 -17.16 10.51
N PRO A 173 14.44 -17.40 10.59
CA PRO A 173 15.11 -17.52 11.88
C PRO A 173 15.08 -16.18 12.62
N THR A 174 15.11 -16.20 13.95
CA THR A 174 15.11 -14.98 14.78
C THR A 174 16.22 -14.02 14.41
N ASP A 175 17.42 -14.57 14.19
CA ASP A 175 18.59 -13.86 13.65
C ASP A 175 18.83 -14.38 12.23
N TRP A 176 18.45 -13.59 11.22
CA TRP A 176 18.51 -13.96 9.81
C TRP A 176 19.73 -13.31 9.14
N PRO A 177 20.78 -14.10 8.82
CA PRO A 177 21.94 -13.58 8.11
C PRO A 177 21.58 -13.30 6.65
N VAL A 178 21.81 -12.07 6.21
CA VAL A 178 21.53 -11.60 4.85
C VAL A 178 22.75 -10.88 4.30
N ARG A 179 23.00 -11.00 2.99
CA ARG A 179 23.95 -10.14 2.28
C ARG A 179 23.18 -9.18 1.40
N ASP A 180 23.18 -7.90 1.73
CA ASP A 180 22.44 -6.88 0.98
C ASP A 180 22.99 -5.48 1.34
N GLU A 181 22.37 -4.43 0.82
CA GLU A 181 22.62 -3.04 1.18
C GLU A 181 21.63 -2.56 2.26
N MET A 182 22.14 -2.21 3.44
CA MET A 182 21.31 -1.81 4.57
C MET A 182 20.85 -0.35 4.41
N TYR A 183 19.62 -0.16 3.92
CA TYR A 183 19.05 1.17 3.69
C TYR A 183 18.90 1.97 4.97
N ASN A 184 19.43 3.19 4.98
CA ASN A 184 19.05 4.23 5.91
C ASN A 184 17.88 5.05 5.32
N PHE A 185 16.97 5.52 6.18
CA PHE A 185 15.74 6.19 5.77
C PHE A 185 15.64 7.62 6.27
N LYS A 186 14.83 8.42 5.57
CA LYS A 186 14.60 9.83 5.90
C LYS A 186 13.65 10.06 7.08
N SER A 187 12.87 9.06 7.49
CA SER A 187 12.00 9.14 8.66
C SER A 187 11.65 7.76 9.21
N ASP A 188 11.18 7.70 10.46
CA ASP A 188 10.68 6.48 11.08
C ASP A 188 9.31 6.09 10.49
N PRO A 189 9.15 4.90 9.86
CA PRO A 189 7.87 4.44 9.36
C PRO A 189 6.81 4.29 10.46
N ARG A 190 7.21 4.12 11.72
CA ARG A 190 6.29 4.03 12.86
C ARG A 190 5.52 5.33 13.11
N SER A 191 6.00 6.47 12.60
CA SER A 191 5.32 7.76 12.72
C SER A 191 3.92 7.78 12.11
N VAL A 192 3.63 6.91 11.12
CA VAL A 192 2.25 6.73 10.59
C VAL A 192 1.49 5.56 11.17
N GLY A 193 2.02 4.94 12.22
CA GLY A 193 1.47 3.70 12.75
C GLY A 193 1.81 2.47 11.92
N ALA A 194 2.84 2.52 11.06
CA ALA A 194 3.37 1.29 10.46
C ALA A 194 3.95 0.38 11.54
N ILE A 195 3.75 -0.93 11.37
CA ILE A 195 4.23 -1.96 12.28
C ILE A 195 5.50 -2.56 11.68
N VAL A 196 6.64 -2.28 12.32
CA VAL A 196 7.94 -2.82 11.92
C VAL A 196 8.07 -4.26 12.41
N ILE A 197 8.44 -5.15 11.49
CA ILE A 197 8.52 -6.61 11.72
C ILE A 197 9.93 -7.16 11.54
N LEU A 198 10.78 -6.49 10.76
CA LEU A 198 12.19 -6.80 10.62
C LEU A 198 13.03 -5.55 10.91
N THR A 199 14.12 -5.74 11.63
CA THR A 199 15.14 -4.71 11.88
C THR A 199 16.52 -5.23 11.53
N VAL A 200 17.52 -4.37 11.42
CA VAL A 200 18.92 -4.81 11.28
C VAL A 200 19.69 -4.57 12.57
N ASN A 201 20.52 -5.54 12.95
CA ASN A 201 21.48 -5.38 14.03
C ASN A 201 22.66 -4.53 13.55
N GLU A 202 22.73 -3.28 13.96
CA GLU A 202 23.77 -2.33 13.52
C GLU A 202 25.19 -2.70 13.96
N SER A 203 25.36 -3.64 14.89
CA SER A 203 26.68 -4.16 15.26
C SER A 203 27.20 -5.26 14.33
N SER A 204 26.35 -5.77 13.42
CA SER A 204 26.67 -6.88 12.52
C SER A 204 27.30 -6.46 11.19
N TYR A 205 27.28 -5.16 10.87
CA TYR A 205 27.80 -4.58 9.63
C TYR A 205 28.49 -3.24 9.90
N THR A 206 29.22 -2.72 8.91
CA THR A 206 29.92 -1.43 8.99
C THR A 206 29.16 -0.37 8.21
N ASP A 207 28.81 0.73 8.88
CA ASP A 207 28.29 1.96 8.28
C ASP A 207 29.16 3.13 8.74
N ASP A 208 29.99 3.66 7.83
CA ASP A 208 30.80 4.86 8.06
C ASP A 208 30.10 6.14 7.57
N GLY A 209 28.85 6.01 7.11
CA GLY A 209 28.00 7.09 6.68
C GLY A 209 27.58 8.02 7.82
N THR A 210 27.28 9.26 7.46
CA THR A 210 26.73 10.24 8.43
C THR A 210 25.21 10.24 8.34
N ARG A 211 24.53 9.71 9.37
CA ARG A 211 23.07 9.77 9.49
C ARG A 211 22.59 11.21 9.58
N ARG A 212 21.80 11.65 8.58
CA ARG A 212 21.22 13.00 8.53
C ARG A 212 19.79 13.05 9.05
N PHE A 213 19.12 11.91 9.08
CA PHE A 213 17.72 11.78 9.44
C PHE A 213 17.53 10.79 10.58
N ASN A 214 16.40 10.92 11.27
CA ASN A 214 15.98 9.96 12.28
C ASN A 214 15.01 8.96 11.67
N GLN A 215 15.49 7.76 11.41
CA GLN A 215 14.71 6.63 10.90
C GLN A 215 14.05 5.78 12.00
N GLY A 216 14.23 6.17 13.26
CA GLY A 216 13.76 5.41 14.42
C GLY A 216 14.70 4.27 14.81
N GLU A 217 14.48 3.76 16.02
CA GLU A 217 15.21 2.65 16.61
C GLU A 217 14.20 1.63 17.18
N PRO A 218 14.46 0.31 17.04
CA PRO A 218 15.52 -0.31 16.24
C PRO A 218 15.41 -0.05 14.72
N HIS A 219 16.55 0.00 14.02
CA HIS A 219 16.70 0.29 12.57
C HIS A 219 15.73 -0.57 11.74
N PRO A 220 14.68 0.01 11.14
CA PRO A 220 13.64 -0.74 10.42
C PRO A 220 14.12 -1.27 9.06
N ILE A 221 13.73 -2.49 8.70
CA ILE A 221 14.04 -3.12 7.40
C ILE A 221 12.76 -3.50 6.65
N ALA A 222 11.76 -4.02 7.36
CA ALA A 222 10.46 -4.33 6.78
C ALA A 222 9.32 -3.97 7.74
N TRP A 223 8.21 -3.53 7.18
CA TRP A 223 7.02 -3.11 7.91
C TRP A 223 5.75 -3.28 7.10
N TYR A 224 4.62 -3.20 7.78
CA TYR A 224 3.31 -3.20 7.16
C TYR A 224 2.39 -2.13 7.75
N GLN A 225 1.31 -1.82 7.04
CA GLN A 225 0.22 -0.97 7.49
C GLN A 225 -1.11 -1.69 7.25
N GLU A 226 -1.88 -1.93 8.32
CA GLU A 226 -3.25 -2.50 8.22
C GLU A 226 -4.21 -1.55 7.49
N HIS A 227 -3.91 -0.26 7.53
CA HIS A 227 -4.59 0.79 6.79
C HIS A 227 -3.53 1.67 6.14
N GLY A 228 -3.37 1.58 4.81
CA GLY A 228 -2.41 2.39 4.06
C GLY A 228 -2.55 3.89 4.36
N ALA A 229 -1.50 4.51 4.91
CA ALA A 229 -1.57 5.88 5.41
C ALA A 229 -1.62 6.96 4.30
N GLY A 230 -1.41 6.60 3.04
CA GLY A 230 -1.54 7.50 1.88
C GLY A 230 -2.98 7.82 1.50
N VAL A 231 -3.94 7.11 2.09
CA VAL A 231 -5.36 7.30 1.84
C VAL A 231 -5.88 8.61 2.42
N VAL A 232 -6.71 9.31 1.65
CA VAL A 232 -7.36 10.55 2.10
C VAL A 232 -8.44 10.26 3.15
N SER A 233 -8.73 11.24 4.00
CA SER A 233 -9.82 11.13 4.99
C SER A 233 -11.15 10.77 4.31
N GLY A 234 -11.83 9.74 4.81
CA GLY A 234 -13.06 9.19 4.23
C GLY A 234 -12.87 8.16 3.11
N GLY A 235 -11.64 7.90 2.68
CA GLY A 235 -11.32 6.77 1.81
C GLY A 235 -11.39 5.43 2.55
N THR A 236 -11.45 4.33 1.78
CA THR A 236 -11.33 2.97 2.31
C THR A 236 -9.89 2.52 2.08
N ALA A 237 -9.12 2.29 3.13
CA ALA A 237 -7.74 1.86 2.99
C ALA A 237 -7.61 0.35 2.84
N GLY A 238 -6.79 -0.07 1.87
CA GLY A 238 -6.26 -1.44 1.82
C GLY A 238 -5.04 -1.60 2.73
N ARG A 239 -4.36 -2.73 2.60
CA ARG A 239 -3.10 -3.02 3.29
C ARG A 239 -1.90 -2.57 2.47
N SER A 240 -0.82 -2.21 3.16
CA SER A 240 0.48 -2.02 2.54
C SER A 240 1.59 -2.78 3.26
N PHE A 241 2.56 -3.28 2.48
CA PHE A 241 3.74 -3.99 2.97
C PHE A 241 5.00 -3.44 2.29
N TYR A 242 6.09 -3.31 3.03
CA TYR A 242 7.37 -2.88 2.51
C TYR A 242 8.53 -3.69 3.08
N THR A 243 9.54 -3.94 2.25
CA THR A 243 10.86 -4.44 2.67
C THR A 243 11.96 -3.75 1.86
N SER A 244 13.07 -3.37 2.51
CA SER A 244 14.23 -2.78 1.82
C SER A 244 15.19 -3.79 1.21
N LEU A 245 15.04 -5.07 1.53
CA LEU A 245 15.89 -6.14 1.00
C LEU A 245 15.52 -6.45 -0.47
N GLY A 246 16.46 -7.01 -1.22
CA GLY A 246 16.25 -7.50 -2.60
C GLY A 246 17.22 -6.97 -3.65
N HIS A 247 18.40 -6.46 -3.29
CA HIS A 247 19.34 -5.90 -4.27
C HIS A 247 19.94 -6.97 -5.18
N LEU A 248 20.40 -8.09 -4.62
CA LEU A 248 21.20 -9.10 -5.31
C LEU A 248 20.33 -10.11 -6.05
N ASN A 249 20.84 -10.67 -7.17
CA ASN A 249 20.20 -11.77 -7.86
C ASN A 249 20.03 -12.99 -6.95
N GLU A 250 21.08 -13.29 -6.18
CA GLU A 250 21.14 -14.42 -5.24
C GLU A 250 20.05 -14.32 -4.17
N THR A 251 19.67 -13.11 -3.77
CA THR A 251 18.59 -12.88 -2.80
C THR A 251 17.25 -13.43 -3.34
N TRP A 252 16.98 -13.30 -4.63
CA TRP A 252 15.76 -13.81 -5.27
C TRP A 252 15.76 -15.32 -5.54
N GLU A 253 16.91 -15.98 -5.36
CA GLU A 253 17.06 -17.43 -5.40
C GLU A 253 16.98 -18.07 -4.01
N ASP A 254 17.09 -17.27 -2.95
CA ASP A 254 17.03 -17.72 -1.56
C ASP A 254 15.59 -18.01 -1.11
N GLU A 255 15.35 -19.20 -0.58
CA GLU A 255 14.00 -19.63 -0.19
C GLU A 255 13.49 -18.90 1.06
N LEU A 256 14.36 -18.47 1.99
CA LEU A 256 13.91 -17.68 3.15
C LEU A 256 13.43 -16.30 2.69
N PHE A 257 14.19 -15.65 1.81
CA PHE A 257 13.78 -14.38 1.21
C PHE A 257 12.50 -14.53 0.39
N MET A 258 12.38 -15.58 -0.43
CA MET A 258 11.16 -15.81 -1.20
C MET A 258 9.94 -16.07 -0.30
N ASN A 259 10.10 -16.79 0.80
CA ASN A 259 9.03 -16.94 1.80
C ASN A 259 8.64 -15.60 2.42
N HIS A 260 9.61 -14.72 2.71
CA HIS A 260 9.33 -13.37 3.20
C HIS A 260 8.49 -12.55 2.22
N ILE A 261 8.89 -12.52 0.94
CA ILE A 261 8.18 -11.78 -0.11
C ILE A 261 6.77 -12.33 -0.33
N LEU A 262 6.63 -13.65 -0.50
CA LEU A 262 5.35 -14.29 -0.77
C LEU A 262 4.40 -14.17 0.42
N GLY A 263 4.89 -14.32 1.65
CA GLY A 263 4.10 -14.12 2.86
C GLY A 263 3.61 -12.68 3.01
N GLY A 264 4.45 -11.69 2.67
CA GLY A 264 4.07 -10.27 2.67
C GLY A 264 2.96 -9.98 1.64
N ILE A 265 3.10 -10.50 0.42
CA ILE A 265 2.09 -10.36 -0.64
C ILE A 265 0.77 -11.04 -0.22
N GLN A 266 0.83 -12.25 0.33
CA GLN A 266 -0.36 -12.97 0.80
C GLN A 266 -1.08 -12.22 1.93
N TRP A 267 -0.35 -11.72 2.92
CA TRP A 267 -0.93 -10.95 4.02
C TRP A 267 -1.61 -9.67 3.52
N THR A 268 -0.95 -8.95 2.60
CA THR A 268 -1.50 -7.74 1.97
C THR A 268 -2.81 -8.06 1.23
N LEU A 269 -2.83 -9.16 0.48
CA LEU A 269 -4.02 -9.61 -0.24
C LEU A 269 -5.14 -10.14 0.69
N GLN A 270 -4.88 -10.47 1.95
CA GLN A 270 -5.91 -10.83 2.93
C GLN A 270 -6.69 -9.61 3.47
N ALA A 271 -6.40 -8.40 2.99
CA ALA A 271 -7.23 -7.24 3.27
C ALA A 271 -8.70 -7.51 2.92
N ASN A 272 -9.62 -6.96 3.72
CA ASN A 272 -11.06 -7.05 3.44
C ASN A 272 -11.47 -6.37 2.12
N THR A 273 -10.56 -5.57 1.57
CA THR A 273 -10.62 -4.87 0.28
C THR A 273 -9.91 -5.67 -0.83
N THR A 274 -9.99 -6.99 -0.84
CA THR A 274 -9.44 -7.81 -1.94
C THR A 274 -10.56 -8.57 -2.65
N ARG A 275 -10.72 -8.38 -3.97
CA ARG A 275 -11.84 -8.99 -4.73
C ARG A 275 -11.69 -10.50 -4.87
N ALA A 276 -10.46 -10.98 -4.95
CA ALA A 276 -10.15 -12.41 -5.02
C ALA A 276 -10.79 -13.21 -3.86
N PHE A 277 -10.86 -12.60 -2.67
CA PHE A 277 -11.36 -13.24 -1.44
C PHE A 277 -12.69 -12.67 -0.93
N ASN A 278 -13.11 -11.50 -1.45
CA ASN A 278 -14.39 -10.88 -1.16
C ASN A 278 -14.98 -10.29 -2.45
N SER A 279 -15.88 -11.02 -3.10
CA SER A 279 -16.49 -10.59 -4.38
C SER A 279 -17.30 -9.30 -4.29
N SER A 280 -17.65 -8.86 -3.09
CA SER A 280 -18.36 -7.61 -2.81
C SER A 280 -17.41 -6.48 -2.39
N ALA A 281 -16.11 -6.74 -2.28
CA ALA A 281 -15.12 -5.71 -1.99
C ALA A 281 -15.02 -4.72 -3.15
N LEU A 282 -15.01 -3.44 -2.81
CA LEU A 282 -14.65 -2.36 -3.72
C LEU A 282 -13.14 -2.23 -3.66
N VAL A 283 -12.46 -2.56 -4.77
CA VAL A 283 -10.99 -2.55 -4.86
C VAL A 283 -10.61 -1.67 -6.01
N GLY A 284 -9.96 -0.56 -5.69
CA GLY A 284 -9.59 0.46 -6.66
C GLY A 284 -10.77 1.10 -7.41
N ASN A 285 -12.02 0.76 -7.05
CA ASN A 285 -13.22 1.19 -7.75
C ASN A 285 -14.07 2.07 -6.84
N GLY A 286 -14.05 3.37 -7.11
CA GLY A 286 -15.15 4.25 -6.73
C GLY A 286 -16.35 3.80 -7.53
N GLY A 287 -17.38 3.28 -6.85
CA GLY A 287 -18.65 2.95 -7.48
C GLY A 287 -19.30 4.17 -8.12
N ALA A 288 -18.90 4.50 -9.35
CA ALA A 288 -19.74 5.13 -10.33
C ALA A 288 -20.30 3.99 -11.18
N SER A 289 -21.35 3.35 -10.65
CA SER A 289 -22.34 2.72 -11.51
C SER A 289 -22.74 3.78 -12.54
N SER A 290 -22.37 3.59 -13.80
CA SER A 290 -23.00 4.28 -14.91
C SER A 290 -24.46 3.87 -14.90
N SER A 291 -25.30 4.68 -14.26
CA SER A 291 -26.73 4.58 -14.41
C SER A 291 -27.04 4.73 -15.90
N GLY A 292 -27.72 3.71 -16.44
CA GLY A 292 -27.92 3.55 -17.86
C GLY A 292 -28.48 4.80 -18.52
N ALA A 293 -27.73 5.33 -19.49
CA ALA A 293 -28.32 6.11 -20.55
C ALA A 293 -29.11 5.14 -21.44
N SER A 294 -30.41 4.97 -21.14
CA SER A 294 -31.35 4.44 -22.11
C SER A 294 -31.35 5.36 -23.34
N PRO A 295 -31.30 4.83 -24.57
CA PRO A 295 -31.37 5.64 -25.77
C PRO A 295 -32.81 6.15 -25.89
N SER A 296 -33.03 7.45 -25.65
CA SER A 296 -34.29 8.08 -26.04
C SER A 296 -34.31 8.21 -27.56
N SER A 297 -35.18 7.41 -28.17
CA SER A 297 -35.60 7.51 -29.56
C SER A 297 -36.08 8.93 -29.86
N THR A 298 -35.43 9.57 -30.82
CA THR A 298 -35.88 10.82 -31.45
C THR A 298 -37.15 10.55 -32.26
N SER A 299 -38.32 10.94 -31.72
CA SER A 299 -39.52 11.14 -32.50
C SER A 299 -39.64 12.62 -32.89
N SER A 300 -39.54 12.86 -34.19
CA SER A 300 -39.83 14.14 -34.82
C SER A 300 -41.32 14.45 -34.74
N THR A 301 -41.68 15.61 -34.18
CA THR A 301 -42.98 16.24 -34.47
C THR A 301 -42.85 17.74 -34.55
N SER A 302 -43.27 18.25 -35.69
CA SER A 302 -43.50 19.64 -36.08
C SER A 302 -44.59 20.31 -35.25
N GLY A 303 -44.46 21.63 -35.04
CA GLY A 303 -45.63 22.53 -35.07
C GLY A 303 -45.79 23.54 -33.94
N THR A 304 -45.56 24.81 -34.32
CA THR A 304 -46.37 26.01 -34.01
C THR A 304 -46.36 26.70 -32.63
N ALA A 305 -46.41 28.03 -32.74
CA ALA A 305 -46.26 29.09 -31.76
C ALA A 305 -47.42 29.27 -30.76
N SER A 306 -47.17 29.88 -29.58
CA SER A 306 -47.55 31.27 -29.27
C SER A 306 -47.29 31.68 -27.80
N ALA A 307 -46.85 32.93 -27.65
CA ALA A 307 -47.23 33.95 -26.65
C ALA A 307 -47.29 33.69 -25.12
N SER A 308 -46.47 34.50 -24.43
CA SER A 308 -46.75 35.33 -23.23
C SER A 308 -47.35 34.73 -21.95
N SER A 309 -46.65 34.91 -20.82
CA SER A 309 -46.98 35.98 -19.86
C SER A 309 -46.11 35.89 -18.59
N SER A 310 -45.89 37.08 -18.03
CA SER A 310 -45.18 37.43 -16.80
C SER A 310 -45.87 36.95 -15.52
N ALA A 311 -45.10 36.60 -14.48
CA ALA A 311 -45.36 37.06 -13.11
C ALA A 311 -44.17 36.76 -12.20
N ALA A 312 -43.70 37.80 -11.50
CA ALA A 312 -42.77 37.73 -10.38
C ALA A 312 -43.54 37.82 -9.06
N VAL A 313 -43.22 36.98 -8.07
CA VAL A 313 -43.52 37.18 -6.63
C VAL A 313 -42.44 36.41 -5.85
N ARG A 314 -41.40 37.08 -5.33
CA ARG A 314 -41.20 37.58 -3.95
C ARG A 314 -41.07 36.52 -2.84
N PHE A 315 -39.88 36.56 -2.24
CA PHE A 315 -39.45 36.27 -0.86
C PHE A 315 -40.52 35.97 0.19
N ALA A 316 -40.23 34.94 1.00
CA ALA A 316 -40.49 34.96 2.44
C ALA A 316 -39.32 34.30 3.17
N GLU A 317 -38.57 35.12 3.92
CA GLU A 317 -37.76 34.70 5.05
C GLU A 317 -38.70 34.31 6.21
N THR A 318 -38.35 33.27 6.96
CA THR A 318 -38.68 33.18 8.38
C THR A 318 -37.50 32.61 9.15
N SER A 319 -36.91 33.49 9.94
CA SER A 319 -35.95 33.24 11.02
C SER A 319 -36.64 32.56 12.22
N SER A 320 -35.87 31.80 13.01
CA SER A 320 -35.71 31.97 14.48
C SER A 320 -35.48 30.65 15.22
N MET A 321 -34.33 30.58 15.92
CA MET A 321 -34.07 30.16 17.32
C MET A 321 -34.83 28.93 17.89
N ALA A 322 -34.29 28.03 18.72
CA ALA A 322 -33.23 28.15 19.72
C ALA A 322 -32.99 26.77 20.41
N PHE A 323 -31.81 26.64 21.06
CA PHE A 323 -31.50 25.91 22.32
C PHE A 323 -31.87 24.42 22.51
N ALA A 324 -30.87 23.57 22.75
CA ALA A 324 -30.35 23.26 24.10
C ALA A 324 -29.55 21.94 24.11
N ALA A 325 -28.42 21.97 24.82
CA ALA A 325 -27.55 20.83 25.11
C ALA A 325 -28.16 19.87 26.13
N ILE A 326 -27.85 18.57 26.01
CA ILE A 326 -27.90 17.62 27.13
C ILE A 326 -26.60 16.82 27.15
N LEU A 327 -25.82 17.08 28.21
CA LEU A 327 -24.72 16.28 28.71
C LEU A 327 -25.31 15.27 29.70
N GLY A 328 -24.91 14.00 29.64
CA GLY A 328 -25.37 12.98 30.58
C GLY A 328 -24.38 11.83 30.68
N ALA A 329 -23.50 11.90 31.68
CA ALA A 329 -22.56 10.85 32.06
C ALA A 329 -23.28 9.66 32.72
N VAL A 330 -22.82 8.44 32.46
CA VAL A 330 -23.07 7.27 33.31
C VAL A 330 -21.75 6.54 33.52
N ILE A 331 -21.20 6.70 34.72
CA ILE A 331 -20.22 5.81 35.34
C ILE A 331 -20.99 5.05 36.42
N CYS A 332 -20.96 3.73 36.40
CA CYS A 332 -21.12 2.95 37.64
C CYS A 332 -20.33 1.63 37.57
N LEU A 333 -19.40 1.54 38.52
CA LEU A 333 -18.62 0.40 38.98
C LEU A 333 -19.54 -0.74 39.47
N VAL A 334 -19.17 -2.01 39.29
CA VAL A 334 -19.15 -3.02 40.39
C VAL A 334 -18.10 -4.09 40.04
N ALA A 335 -17.25 -4.36 41.03
CA ALA A 335 -16.25 -5.42 41.07
C ALA A 335 -16.86 -6.79 41.38
N LEU A 336 -16.33 -7.84 40.76
CA LEU A 336 -16.03 -9.16 41.32
C LEU A 336 -15.04 -9.88 40.38
#